data_AF-X1JCV9-F1
#
_entry.id   AF-X1JCV9-F1
#
_cell.length_a   1.000
_cell.length_b   1.000
_cell.length_c   1.000
_cell.angle_alpha   90.00
_cell.angle_beta   90.00
_cell.angle_gamma   90.00
#
_symmetry.space_group_name_H-M   'P 1'
#
loop_
_entity.id
_entity.type
_entity.pdbx_description
1 polymer ?
#
loop_
_entity_poly.entity_id
_entity_poly.type
_entity_poly.pdbx_seq_one_letter_code
_entity_poly.pdbx_strand_id
1 'polypeptide(L)'
;GLRPGHWVGIPILLMAFPLGYLLLRAPEFNRPFLYYVQIGTMLVWLIVLFLVDYVFEYDFRQTQWMVISFVVLAFAGMGGMIGIAALAGRGWTISAIILFLIAAVLGFVQRAVTGI
;
A
#
# COMPACT_ATOMS: atom_id res chain seq x y z
N GLY A 1 -22.52 -9.53 14.87
CA GLY A 1 -22.42 -10.32 13.63
C GLY A 1 -21.11 -10.00 12.96
N LEU A 2 -20.22 -10.97 12.83
CA LEU A 2 -18.85 -10.79 12.31
C LEU A 2 -18.91 -10.37 10.83
N ARG A 3 -18.69 -9.09 10.54
CA ARG A 3 -18.58 -8.56 9.17
C ARG A 3 -17.22 -9.00 8.60
N PRO A 4 -17.18 -9.81 7.51
CA PRO A 4 -15.93 -10.34 6.95
C PRO A 4 -14.88 -9.28 6.58
N GLY A 5 -15.32 -8.06 6.26
CA GLY A 5 -14.42 -6.95 5.87
C GLY A 5 -13.39 -6.55 6.93
N HIS A 6 -13.72 -6.64 8.23
CA HIS A 6 -12.81 -6.25 9.30
C HIS A 6 -11.58 -7.16 9.42
N TRP A 7 -11.67 -8.42 9.00
CA TRP A 7 -10.59 -9.40 9.15
C TRP A 7 -9.44 -9.20 8.16
N VAL A 8 -9.70 -8.57 7.00
CA VAL A 8 -8.67 -8.29 5.99
C VAL A 8 -7.90 -7.00 6.32
N GLY A 9 -8.52 -6.04 7.00
CA GLY A 9 -7.86 -4.80 7.43
C GLY A 9 -6.85 -5.03 8.56
N ILE A 10 -7.12 -5.97 9.48
CA ILE A 10 -6.27 -6.21 10.67
C ILE A 10 -4.82 -6.56 10.29
N PRO A 11 -4.52 -7.54 9.40
CA PRO A 11 -3.14 -7.83 8.98
C PRO A 11 -2.43 -6.63 8.35
N ILE A 12 -3.17 -5.80 7.61
CA ILE A 12 -2.63 -4.61 6.95
C ILE A 12 -2.25 -3.55 7.97
N LEU A 13 -3.10 -3.34 8.98
CA LEU A 13 -2.81 -2.42 10.09
C LEU A 13 -1.62 -2.87 10.94
N LEU A 14 -1.44 -4.18 11.11
CA LEU A 14 -0.27 -4.74 11.79
C LEU A 14 1.05 -4.43 11.06
N MET A 15 1.03 -4.11 9.76
CA MET A 15 2.23 -3.65 9.04
C MET A 15 2.74 -2.28 9.53
N ALA A 16 1.95 -1.52 10.28
CA ALA A 16 2.40 -0.27 10.88
C ALA A 16 3.58 -0.49 11.85
N PHE A 17 3.60 -1.62 12.57
CA PHE A 17 4.68 -1.95 13.51
C PHE A 17 6.05 -2.15 12.81
N PRO A 18 6.20 -3.07 11.84
CA PRO A 18 7.48 -3.24 11.15
C PRO A 18 7.88 -2.00 10.35
N LEU A 19 6.95 -1.28 9.75
CA LEU A 19 7.25 -0.02 9.05
C LEU A 19 7.72 1.08 10.00
N GLY A 20 7.08 1.21 11.16
CA GLY A 20 7.50 2.14 12.22
C GLY A 20 8.90 1.79 12.73
N TYR A 21 9.18 0.51 12.98
CA TYR A 21 10.52 0.04 13.34
C TYR A 21 11.58 0.41 12.30
N LEU A 22 11.28 0.16 11.02
CA LEU A 22 12.17 0.50 9.90
C LEU A 22 12.43 2.01 9.80
N LEU A 23 11.41 2.85 10.06
CA LEU A 23 11.56 4.30 10.07
C LEU A 23 12.44 4.79 11.22
N LEU A 24 12.23 4.25 12.43
CA LEU A 24 12.98 4.63 13.63
C LEU A 24 14.46 4.25 13.52
N ARG A 25 14.76 3.09 12.91
CA ARG A 25 16.13 2.61 12.70
C ARG A 25 16.78 3.15 11.42
N ALA A 26 16.03 3.85 10.57
CA ALA A 26 16.53 4.39 9.31
C ALA A 26 17.79 5.27 9.44
N PRO A 27 17.96 6.11 10.49
CA PRO A 27 19.17 6.92 10.66
C PRO A 27 20.42 6.08 10.91
N GLU A 28 20.27 4.95 11.64
CA GLU A 28 21.37 4.03 11.93
C GLU A 28 21.89 3.32 10.67
N PHE A 29 21.02 3.15 9.67
CA PHE A 29 21.36 2.54 8.38
C PHE A 29 21.75 3.55 7.30
N ASN A 30 21.93 4.84 7.65
CA ASN A 30 22.30 5.93 6.76
C ASN A 30 21.46 5.95 5.45
N ARG A 31 20.14 5.75 5.58
CA ARG A 31 19.24 5.61 4.43
C ARG A 31 19.02 6.94 3.71
N PRO A 32 18.84 6.93 2.37
CA PRO A 32 18.57 8.15 1.61
C PRO A 32 17.21 8.77 1.96
N PHE A 33 17.05 10.07 1.76
CA PHE A 33 15.81 10.80 2.05
C PHE A 33 14.55 10.15 1.46
N LEU A 34 14.65 9.62 0.23
CA LEU A 34 13.53 8.96 -0.45
C LEU A 34 12.94 7.79 0.35
N TYR A 35 13.77 7.09 1.13
CA TYR A 35 13.33 5.99 2.00
C TYR A 35 12.36 6.46 3.08
N TYR A 36 12.65 7.60 3.71
CA TYR A 36 11.79 8.21 4.73
C TYR A 36 10.46 8.66 4.14
N VAL A 37 10.48 9.26 2.94
CA VAL A 37 9.26 9.67 2.23
C VAL A 37 8.39 8.46 1.92
N GLN A 38 8.98 7.36 1.41
CA GLN A 38 8.25 6.14 1.07
C GLN A 38 7.61 5.48 2.30
N ILE A 39 8.38 5.26 3.38
CA ILE A 39 7.84 4.66 4.60
C ILE A 39 6.84 5.59 5.29
N GLY A 40 7.14 6.89 5.36
CA GLY A 40 6.22 7.89 5.92
C GLY A 40 4.89 7.91 5.18
N THR A 41 4.91 7.88 3.85
CA THR A 41 3.69 7.80 3.02
C THR A 41 2.90 6.53 3.31
N MET A 42 3.56 5.38 3.46
CA MET A 42 2.90 4.12 3.81
C MET A 42 2.27 4.15 5.21
N LEU A 43 2.96 4.74 6.20
CA LEU A 43 2.40 4.89 7.54
C LEU A 43 1.18 5.82 7.54
N VAL A 44 1.25 6.96 6.83
CA VAL A 44 0.11 7.86 6.64
C VAL A 44 -1.06 7.12 5.97
N TRP A 45 -0.79 6.32 4.94
CA TRP A 45 -1.81 5.50 4.29
C TRP A 45 -2.47 4.50 5.25
N LEU A 46 -1.69 3.81 6.09
CA LEU A 46 -2.23 2.90 7.10
C LEU A 46 -3.08 3.63 8.15
N ILE A 47 -2.70 4.85 8.54
CA ILE A 47 -3.51 5.70 9.42
C ILE A 47 -4.83 6.07 8.75
N VAL A 48 -4.81 6.47 7.48
CA VAL A 48 -6.05 6.76 6.72
C VAL A 48 -6.94 5.53 6.65
N LEU A 49 -6.37 4.35 6.37
CA LEU A 49 -7.09 3.09 6.33
C LEU A 49 -7.73 2.76 7.70
N PHE A 50 -6.98 2.94 8.78
CA PHE A 50 -7.48 2.75 10.15
C PHE A 50 -8.65 3.68 10.45
N LEU A 51 -8.50 4.97 10.13
CA LEU A 51 -9.53 5.97 10.40
C LEU A 51 -10.82 5.65 9.64
N VAL A 52 -10.71 5.34 8.35
CA VAL A 52 -11.89 5.09 7.50
C VAL A 52 -12.58 3.77 7.86
N ASP A 53 -11.82 2.67 8.01
CA ASP A 53 -12.39 1.32 8.15
C ASP A 53 -12.73 0.99 9.62
N TYR A 54 -11.98 1.50 10.61
CA TYR A 54 -12.13 1.13 12.03
C TYR A 54 -12.71 2.23 12.92
N VAL A 55 -12.31 3.50 12.72
CA VAL A 55 -12.76 4.61 13.60
C VAL A 55 -14.10 5.17 13.14
N PHE A 56 -14.23 5.46 11.85
CA PHE A 56 -15.45 6.03 11.28
C PHE A 56 -16.45 4.97 10.83
N GLU A 57 -16.02 3.69 10.78
CA GLU A 57 -16.79 2.55 10.27
C GLU A 57 -17.49 2.89 8.93
N TYR A 58 -16.86 3.74 8.12
CA TYR A 58 -17.51 4.28 6.94
C TYR A 58 -17.61 3.17 5.91
N ASP A 59 -18.81 2.88 5.41
CA ASP A 59 -18.98 1.91 4.33
C ASP A 59 -18.62 2.55 2.99
N PHE A 60 -17.38 3.03 2.90
CA PHE A 60 -16.83 3.72 1.73
C PHE A 60 -16.90 2.83 0.48
N ARG A 61 -16.99 1.51 0.68
CA ARG A 61 -17.18 0.50 -0.37
C ARG A 61 -18.49 0.68 -1.14
N GLN A 62 -19.49 1.36 -0.57
CA GLN A 62 -20.74 1.72 -1.25
C GLN A 62 -20.66 3.06 -1.99
N THR A 63 -19.63 3.87 -1.74
CA THR A 63 -19.50 5.21 -2.34
C THR A 63 -18.42 5.21 -3.43
N GLN A 64 -18.86 5.18 -4.70
CA GLN A 64 -17.99 4.98 -5.86
C GLN A 64 -16.76 5.90 -5.91
N TRP A 65 -16.92 7.21 -5.67
CA TRP A 65 -15.78 8.15 -5.72
C TRP A 65 -14.73 7.89 -4.62
N MET A 66 -15.17 7.43 -3.44
CA MET A 66 -14.26 7.06 -2.36
C MET A 66 -13.49 5.79 -2.70
N VAL A 67 -14.16 4.77 -3.25
CA VAL A 67 -13.50 3.54 -3.72
C VAL A 67 -12.47 3.84 -4.80
N ILE A 68 -12.83 4.66 -5.79
CA ILE A 68 -11.89 5.05 -6.86
C ILE A 68 -10.68 5.77 -6.29
N SER A 69 -10.89 6.77 -5.43
CA SER A 69 -9.79 7.51 -4.79
C SER A 69 -8.88 6.59 -3.98
N PHE A 70 -9.48 5.65 -3.25
CA PHE A 70 -8.76 4.65 -2.47
C PHE A 70 -7.88 3.75 -3.36
N VAL A 71 -8.46 3.20 -4.43
CA VAL A 71 -7.73 2.31 -5.36
C VAL A 71 -6.61 3.06 -6.08
N VAL A 72 -6.84 4.29 -6.52
CA VAL A 72 -5.83 5.11 -7.20
C VAL A 72 -4.66 5.41 -6.28
N LEU A 73 -4.91 5.80 -5.02
CA LEU A 73 -3.86 6.06 -4.04
C LEU A 73 -3.08 4.79 -3.69
N ALA A 74 -3.76 3.65 -3.51
CA ALA A 74 -3.12 2.37 -3.29
C ALA A 74 -2.20 1.98 -4.47
N PHE A 75 -2.67 2.21 -5.70
CA PHE A 75 -1.90 1.92 -6.92
C PHE A 75 -0.66 2.80 -7.05
N ALA A 76 -0.81 4.12 -6.82
CA ALA A 76 0.32 5.05 -6.80
C ALA A 76 1.36 4.68 -5.73
N GLY A 77 0.89 4.26 -4.54
CA GLY A 77 1.73 3.83 -3.44
C GLY A 77 2.54 2.56 -3.73
N MET A 78 1.97 1.59 -4.44
CA MET A 78 2.65 0.32 -4.78
C MET A 78 3.93 0.52 -5.59
N GLY A 79 3.95 1.45 -6.55
CA GLY A 79 5.15 1.76 -7.33
C GLY A 79 6.30 2.29 -6.47
N GLY A 80 5.98 3.13 -5.48
CA GLY A 80 6.96 3.65 -4.53
C GLY A 80 7.62 2.58 -3.66
N MET A 81 6.92 1.46 -3.40
CA MET A 81 7.42 0.41 -2.51
C MET A 81 8.44 -0.54 -3.13
N ILE A 82 8.63 -0.53 -4.45
CA ILE A 82 9.67 -1.33 -5.12
C ILE A 82 11.06 -0.96 -4.59
N GLY A 83 11.29 0.33 -4.29
CA GLY A 83 12.53 0.81 -3.68
C GLY A 83 12.79 0.22 -2.29
N ILE A 84 11.74 -0.04 -1.51
CA ILE A 84 11.85 -0.70 -0.20
C ILE A 84 12.15 -2.18 -0.38
N ALA A 85 11.46 -2.87 -1.32
CA ALA A 85 11.73 -4.27 -1.62
C ALA A 85 13.19 -4.50 -2.04
N ALA A 86 13.81 -3.52 -2.70
CA ALA A 86 15.21 -3.57 -3.08
C ALA A 86 16.18 -3.68 -1.88
N LEU A 87 15.77 -3.21 -0.70
CA LEU A 87 16.57 -3.30 0.53
C LEU A 87 16.57 -4.70 1.14
N ALA A 88 15.58 -5.54 0.82
CA ALA A 88 15.50 -6.93 1.27
C ALA A 88 16.37 -7.88 0.41
N GLY A 89 17.00 -7.36 -0.65
CA GLY A 89 17.92 -8.10 -1.52
C GLY A 89 17.33 -8.45 -2.89
N ARG A 90 18.22 -8.93 -3.78
CA ARG A 90 17.93 -9.04 -5.23
C ARG A 90 16.70 -9.89 -5.56
N GLY A 91 16.46 -10.98 -4.83
CA GLY A 91 15.29 -11.83 -5.04
C GLY A 91 13.98 -11.07 -4.83
N TRP A 92 13.86 -10.36 -3.71
CA TRP A 92 12.69 -9.54 -3.39
C TRP A 92 12.48 -8.41 -4.37
N THR A 93 13.55 -7.76 -4.83
CA THR A 93 13.47 -6.73 -5.88
C THR A 93 12.87 -7.29 -7.17
N ILE A 94 13.36 -8.43 -7.63
CA ILE A 94 12.91 -9.05 -8.89
C ILE A 94 11.44 -9.46 -8.75
N SER A 95 11.06 -10.10 -7.64
CA SER A 95 9.67 -10.47 -7.38
C SER A 95 8.75 -9.24 -7.36
N ALA A 96 9.14 -8.16 -6.69
CA ALA A 96 8.36 -6.92 -6.64
C ALA A 96 8.19 -6.28 -8.02
N ILE A 97 9.27 -6.23 -8.82
CA ILE A 97 9.22 -5.70 -10.20
C ILE A 97 8.28 -6.55 -11.06
N ILE A 98 8.39 -7.88 -11.02
CA ILE A 98 7.54 -8.77 -11.82
C ILE A 98 6.06 -8.61 -11.44
N LEU A 99 5.74 -8.62 -10.14
CA LEU A 99 4.37 -8.45 -9.67
C LEU A 99 3.80 -7.08 -10.04
N PHE A 100 4.60 -6.03 -9.94
CA PHE A 100 4.21 -4.69 -10.36
C PHE A 100 3.90 -4.62 -11.87
N LEU A 101 4.74 -5.23 -12.70
CA LEU A 101 4.52 -5.27 -14.15
C LEU A 101 3.25 -6.08 -14.50
N ILE A 102 3.00 -7.20 -13.82
CA ILE A 102 1.76 -7.96 -13.99
C ILE A 102 0.55 -7.09 -13.65
N ALA A 103 0.58 -6.40 -12.51
CA ALA A 103 -0.50 -5.50 -12.10
C ALA A 103 -0.72 -4.35 -13.11
N ALA A 104 0.38 -3.76 -13.63
CA ALA A 104 0.31 -2.74 -14.66
C ALA A 104 -0.31 -3.27 -15.95
N VAL A 105 0.14 -4.42 -16.45
CA VAL A 105 -0.42 -5.06 -17.65
C VAL A 105 -1.92 -5.36 -17.46
N LEU A 106 -2.32 -5.89 -16.30
CA LEU A 106 -3.72 -6.12 -15.99
C LEU A 106 -4.54 -4.82 -16.03
N GLY A 107 -4.00 -3.71 -15.54
CA GLY A 107 -4.65 -2.39 -15.66
C GLY A 107 -4.86 -1.97 -17.12
N PHE A 108 -3.87 -2.16 -17.99
CA PHE A 108 -4.02 -1.87 -19.42
C PHE A 108 -4.99 -2.83 -20.13
N VAL A 109 -4.94 -4.12 -19.80
CA VAL A 109 -5.88 -5.13 -20.34
C VAL A 109 -7.30 -4.81 -19.90
N GLN A 110 -7.51 -4.43 -18.64
CA GLN A 110 -8.80 -4.00 -18.13
C GLN A 110 -9.32 -2.83 -18.97
N ARG A 111 -8.51 -1.80 -19.21
CA ARG A 111 -8.90 -0.68 -20.07
C ARG A 111 -9.21 -1.10 -21.51
N ALA A 112 -8.40 -1.96 -22.10
CA ALA A 112 -8.59 -2.43 -23.47
C ALA A 112 -9.87 -3.26 -23.65
N VAL A 113 -10.24 -4.09 -22.66
CA VAL A 113 -11.41 -4.96 -22.72
C VAL A 113 -12.69 -4.25 -22.27
N THR A 114 -12.61 -3.42 -21.24
CA THR A 114 -13.79 -2.77 -20.64
C THR A 114 -14.05 -1.37 -21.16
N GLY A 115 -13.09 -0.75 -21.86
CA GLY A 115 -13.21 0.59 -22.42
C GLY A 115 -13.09 1.73 -21.40
N ILE A 116 -12.78 1.41 -20.14
CA ILE A 116 -12.63 2.33 -19.01
C ILE A 116 -11.15 2.59 -18.72
#